data_AF-A0A6B3HKS1-F1
#
_entry.id   AF-A0A6B3HKS1-F1
#
_cell.length_a   1.000
_cell.length_b   1.000
_cell.length_c   1.000
_cell.angle_alpha   90.00
_cell.angle_beta   90.00
_cell.angle_gamma   90.00
#
_symmetry.space_group_name_H-M   'P 1'
#
loop_
_entity.id
_entity.type
_entity.pdbx_description
1 polymer ?
#
loop_
_entity_poly.entity_id
_entity_poly.type
_entity_poly.pdbx_seq_one_letter_code
_entity_poly.pdbx_strand_id
1 'polypeptide(L)'
;GILGGQARVRGATGIWKDLSDNVNLMANNLTSQVRNISRVSSAVANGDLTKKVTVEARGEVAELADTVNTMVTTLSSFADEVTRVAREVGTEGELGGQARV
;
A
#
# COMPACT_ATOMS: atom_id res chain seq x y z
N GLY A 1 9.17 -13.17 6.03
CA GLY A 1 10.57 -12.93 6.44
C GLY A 1 10.69 -11.61 7.18
N ILE A 2 11.67 -11.48 8.08
CA ILE A 2 11.98 -10.20 8.72
C ILE A 2 12.80 -9.40 7.70
N LEU A 3 12.15 -8.46 7.00
CA LEU A 3 12.85 -7.39 6.31
C LEU A 3 13.50 -6.52 7.40
N GLY A 4 14.76 -6.13 7.24
CA GLY A 4 15.50 -5.34 8.24
C GLY A 4 16.59 -6.15 8.96
N GLY A 5 17.69 -6.41 8.25
CA GLY A 5 18.94 -6.80 8.91
C GLY A 5 19.53 -5.62 9.67
N GLN A 6 20.08 -5.85 10.86
CA GLN A 6 20.77 -4.83 11.65
C GLN A 6 22.28 -5.06 11.60
N ALA A 7 23.04 -4.00 11.36
CA ALA A 7 24.48 -4.03 11.47
C ALA A 7 24.89 -4.03 12.95
N ARG A 8 25.73 -4.99 13.34
CA ARG A 8 26.38 -5.03 14.65
C ARG A 8 27.88 -5.09 14.46
N VAL A 9 28.55 -3.96 14.68
CA VAL A 9 30.02 -3.87 14.56
C VAL A 9 30.63 -3.91 15.96
N ARG A 10 31.28 -5.02 16.31
CA ARG A 10 31.97 -5.15 17.60
C ARG A 10 33.13 -4.16 17.67
N GLY A 11 33.20 -3.41 18.76
CA GLY A 11 34.28 -2.43 18.99
C GLY A 11 34.15 -1.14 18.20
N ALA A 12 33.03 -0.88 17.51
CA ALA A 12 32.80 0.40 16.87
C ALA A 12 32.66 1.52 17.90
N THR A 13 33.45 2.58 17.74
CA THR A 13 33.46 3.78 18.58
C THR A 13 33.53 5.04 17.71
N GLY A 14 33.11 6.18 18.26
CA GLY A 14 33.13 7.46 17.54
C GLY A 14 32.28 7.42 16.26
N ILE A 15 32.79 8.03 15.19
CA ILE A 15 32.07 8.18 13.90
C ILE A 15 31.55 6.85 13.35
N TRP A 16 32.28 5.76 13.53
CA TRP A 16 31.86 4.44 13.05
C TRP A 16 30.64 3.88 13.79
N LYS A 17 30.52 4.19 15.09
CA LYS A 17 29.33 3.85 15.86
C LYS A 17 28.14 4.69 15.40
N ASP A 18 28.33 6.00 15.27
CA ASP A 18 27.27 6.93 14.86
C ASP A 18 26.74 6.60 13.46
N LEU A 19 27.62 6.24 12.53
CA LEU A 19 27.23 5.80 11.19
C LEU A 19 26.45 4.48 11.24
N SER A 20 26.92 3.49 11.99
CA SER A 20 26.21 2.20 12.13
C SER A 20 24.82 2.39 12.75
N ASP A 21 24.70 3.25 13.76
CA ASP A 21 23.43 3.53 14.45
C ASP A 21 22.47 4.28 13.51
N ASN A 22 22.96 5.24 12.71
CA ASN A 22 22.16 5.92 11.68
C ASN A 22 21.67 4.99 10.57
N VAL A 23 22.54 4.11 10.06
CA VAL A 23 22.15 3.10 9.05
C VAL A 23 21.09 2.15 9.60
N ASN A 24 21.25 1.70 10.85
CA ASN A 24 20.25 0.86 11.51
C ASN A 24 18.91 1.59 11.68
N LEU A 25 18.93 2.88 12.04
CA LEU A 25 17.72 3.69 12.12
C LEU A 25 17.01 3.80 10.78
N MET A 26 17.74 4.10 9.70
CA MET A 26 17.18 4.14 8.34
C MET A 26 16.58 2.77 7.94
N ALA A 27 17.30 1.68 8.19
CA ALA A 27 16.82 0.33 7.88
C ALA A 27 15.54 -0.02 8.66
N ASN A 28 15.45 0.36 9.93
CA ASN A 28 14.27 0.14 10.76
C ASN A 28 13.07 0.97 10.26
N ASN A 29 13.29 2.24 9.92
CA ASN A 29 12.25 3.12 9.37
C ASN A 29 11.70 2.59 8.04
N LEU A 30 12.58 2.24 7.09
CA LEU A 30 12.20 1.66 5.81
C LEU A 30 11.47 0.33 5.98
N THR A 31 11.94 -0.53 6.88
CA THR A 31 11.27 -1.79 7.21
C THR A 31 9.85 -1.56 7.71
N SER A 32 9.66 -0.58 8.60
CA SER A 32 8.34 -0.24 9.14
C SER A 32 7.40 0.27 8.04
N GLN A 33 7.90 1.17 7.18
CA GLN A 33 7.15 1.74 6.06
C GLN A 33 6.71 0.67 5.06
N VAL A 34 7.63 -0.19 4.61
CA VAL A 34 7.32 -1.31 3.69
C VAL A 34 6.34 -2.29 4.31
N ARG A 35 6.46 -2.57 5.62
CA ARG A 35 5.52 -3.45 6.32
C ARG A 35 4.11 -2.85 6.39
N ASN A 36 3.98 -1.54 6.56
CA ASN A 36 2.67 -0.87 6.53
C ASN A 36 2.02 -1.03 5.14
N ILE A 37 2.77 -0.75 4.07
CA ILE A 37 2.32 -0.92 2.69
C ILE A 37 1.89 -2.37 2.43
N SER A 38 2.72 -3.34 2.82
CA SER A 38 2.41 -4.76 2.67
C SER A 38 1.11 -5.17 3.36
N ARG A 39 0.80 -4.63 4.55
CA ARG A 39 -0.46 -4.92 5.25
C ARG A 39 -1.67 -4.41 4.48
N VAL A 40 -1.58 -3.20 3.91
CA VAL A 40 -2.66 -2.63 3.09
C VAL A 40 -2.84 -3.43 1.81
N SER A 41 -1.75 -3.78 1.11
CA SER A 41 -1.83 -4.65 -0.08
C SER A 41 -2.46 -6.01 0.24
N SER A 42 -2.14 -6.62 1.38
CA SER A 42 -2.79 -7.86 1.83
C SER A 42 -4.27 -7.66 2.15
N ALA A 43 -4.67 -6.54 2.77
CA ALA A 43 -6.07 -6.24 3.03
C ALA A 43 -6.87 -6.11 1.73
N VAL A 44 -6.33 -5.37 0.76
CA VAL A 44 -6.91 -5.20 -0.58
C VAL A 44 -7.04 -6.53 -1.30
N ALA A 45 -6.02 -7.39 -1.25
CA ALA A 45 -6.07 -8.73 -1.84
C ALA A 45 -7.17 -9.62 -1.21
N ASN A 46 -7.53 -9.36 0.05
CA ASN A 46 -8.63 -10.03 0.75
C ASN A 46 -9.98 -9.31 0.57
N GLY A 47 -10.06 -8.27 -0.27
CA GLY A 47 -11.28 -7.53 -0.58
C GLY A 47 -11.59 -6.37 0.36
N ASP A 48 -10.75 -6.07 1.36
CA ASP A 48 -10.93 -4.90 2.22
C ASP A 48 -10.30 -3.65 1.58
N LEU A 49 -11.13 -2.92 0.84
CA LEU A 49 -10.77 -1.67 0.15
C LEU A 49 -10.88 -0.43 1.05
N THR A 50 -11.18 -0.60 2.34
CA THR A 50 -11.29 0.52 3.29
C THR A 50 -9.93 0.92 3.88
N LYS A 51 -8.91 0.08 3.73
CA LYS A 51 -7.57 0.33 4.29
C LYS A 51 -6.74 1.22 3.37
N LYS A 52 -6.04 2.18 3.98
CA LYS A 52 -5.07 3.06 3.33
C LYS A 52 -3.72 2.99 4.04
N VAL A 53 -2.65 3.25 3.30
CA VAL A 53 -1.30 3.43 3.83
C VAL A 53 -1.24 4.78 4.55
N THR A 54 -0.84 4.78 5.82
CA THR A 54 -0.82 6.00 6.68
C THR A 54 0.56 6.29 7.29
N VAL A 55 1.61 5.66 6.78
CA VAL A 55 2.95 5.84 7.35
C VAL A 55 3.55 7.16 6.89
N GLU A 56 4.23 7.87 7.80
CA GLU A 56 5.07 9.00 7.42
C GLU A 56 6.27 8.49 6.60
N ALA A 57 6.21 8.75 5.30
CA ALA A 57 7.25 8.42 4.34
C ALA A 57 7.69 9.66 3.57
N ARG A 58 8.88 9.59 2.98
CA ARG A 58 9.43 10.63 2.10
C ARG A 58 10.10 9.96 0.90
N GLY A 59 10.28 10.72 -0.17
CA GLY A 59 10.91 10.23 -1.40
C GLY A 59 10.11 9.07 -2.01
N GLU A 60 10.85 8.06 -2.47
CA GLU A 60 10.34 6.92 -3.23
C GLU A 60 9.32 6.09 -2.43
N VAL A 61 9.46 6.05 -1.10
CA VAL A 61 8.52 5.31 -0.25
C VAL A 61 7.18 6.05 -0.13
N ALA A 62 7.19 7.38 -0.16
CA ALA A 62 5.95 8.16 -0.20
C ALA A 62 5.23 7.99 -1.54
N GLU A 63 5.96 8.06 -2.65
CA GLU A 63 5.42 7.81 -3.99
C GLU A 63 4.82 6.40 -4.11
N LEU A 64 5.48 5.39 -3.54
CA LEU A 64 4.95 4.04 -3.48
C LEU A 64 3.66 3.97 -2.65
N ALA A 65 3.62 4.61 -1.47
CA ALA A 65 2.43 4.66 -0.63
C ALA A 65 1.24 5.32 -1.34
N ASP A 66 1.48 6.42 -2.05
CA ASP A 66 0.48 7.15 -2.82
C ASP A 66 -0.02 6.32 -4.01
N THR A 67 0.88 5.61 -4.70
CA THR A 67 0.53 4.69 -5.78
C THR A 67 -0.40 3.59 -5.28
N VAL A 68 -0.09 2.99 -4.12
CA VAL A 68 -0.93 1.96 -3.50
C VAL A 68 -2.28 2.53 -3.08
N ASN A 69 -2.31 3.71 -2.45
CA ASN A 69 -3.57 4.37 -2.06
C ASN A 69 -4.45 4.73 -3.26
N THR A 70 -3.85 5.12 -4.37
CA THR A 70 -4.55 5.38 -5.64
C THR A 70 -5.16 4.08 -6.18
N MET A 71 -4.39 2.99 -6.21
CA MET A 71 -4.89 1.67 -6.59
C MET A 71 -6.09 1.24 -5.73
N VAL A 72 -6.03 1.41 -4.40
CA VAL A 72 -7.18 1.10 -3.50
C VAL A 72 -8.41 1.90 -3.89
N THR A 73 -8.24 3.20 -4.15
CA THR A 73 -9.35 4.09 -4.51
C THR A 73 -9.98 3.65 -5.84
N THR A 74 -9.17 3.37 -6.86
CA THR A 74 -9.65 2.89 -8.17
C THR A 74 -10.41 1.57 -8.05
N LEU A 75 -9.89 0.62 -7.28
CA LEU A 75 -10.57 -0.66 -7.04
C LEU A 75 -11.91 -0.47 -6.30
N SER A 76 -11.97 0.46 -5.34
CA SER A 76 -13.22 0.77 -4.63
C SER A 76 -14.28 1.32 -5.58
N SER A 77 -13.92 2.30 -6.41
CA SER A 77 -14.83 2.83 -7.43
C SER A 77 -15.31 1.76 -8.41
N PHE A 78 -14.43 0.84 -8.82
CA PHE A 78 -14.80 -0.26 -9.68
C PHE A 78 -15.79 -1.24 -9.00
N ALA A 79 -15.56 -1.56 -7.73
CA ALA A 79 -16.46 -2.42 -6.96
C ALA A 79 -17.87 -1.81 -6.80
N ASP A 80 -17.94 -0.49 -6.58
CA ASP A 80 -19.21 0.24 -6.52
C ASP A 80 -19.95 0.18 -7.86
N GLU A 81 -19.22 0.35 -8.97
CA GLU A 81 -19.78 0.32 -10.32
C GLU A 81 -20.29 -1.07 -10.71
N VAL A 82 -19.53 -2.12 -10.38
CA VAL A 82 -19.98 -3.51 -10.57
C VAL A 82 -21.26 -3.77 -9.77
N THR A 83 -21.34 -3.26 -8.54
CA THR A 83 -22.54 -3.41 -7.69
C THR A 83 -23.74 -2.67 -8.28
N ARG A 84 -23.52 -1.46 -8.85
CA ARG A 84 -24.56 -0.69 -9.55
C ARG A 84 -25.10 -1.46 -10.76
N VAL A 85 -24.21 -1.91 -11.65
CA VAL A 85 -24.58 -2.68 -12.85
C VAL A 85 -25.29 -3.98 -12.47
N ALA A 86 -24.82 -4.69 -11.45
CA ALA A 86 -25.46 -5.91 -10.99
C ALA A 86 -26.89 -5.67 -10.48
N ARG A 87 -27.16 -4.53 -9.83
CA ARG A 87 -28.52 -4.14 -9.45
C ARG A 87 -29.36 -3.83 -10.68
N GLU A 88 -28.91 -2.96 -11.58
CA GLU A 88 -29.66 -2.60 -12.80
C GLU A 88 -30.02 -3.84 -13.63
N VAL A 89 -29.05 -4.73 -13.86
CA VAL A 89 -29.31 -6.00 -14.57
C VAL A 89 -30.26 -6.91 -13.79
N GLY A 90 -30.12 -6.99 -12.46
CA GLY A 90 -30.88 -7.91 -11.62
C GLY A 90 -32.29 -7.45 -11.25
N THR A 91 -32.53 -6.15 -11.14
CA THR A 91 -33.82 -5.57 -10.76
C THR A 91 -34.58 -4.97 -11.94
N GLU A 92 -33.89 -4.49 -12.99
CA GLU A 92 -34.52 -3.76 -14.11
C GLU A 92 -34.48 -4.54 -15.43
N GLY A 93 -33.65 -5.58 -15.57
CA GLY A 93 -33.60 -6.42 -16.78
C GLY A 93 -33.21 -5.68 -18.06
N GLU A 94 -32.93 -4.38 -17.98
CA GLU A 94 -32.52 -3.55 -19.09
C GLU A 94 -31.00 -3.38 -19.07
N LEU A 95 -30.31 -4.14 -19.92
CA LEU A 95 -28.99 -3.73 -20.40
C LEU A 95 -29.21 -2.51 -21.29
N GLY A 96 -29.26 -1.33 -20.66
CA GLY A 96 -29.49 -0.06 -21.32
C GLY A 96 -28.47 0.18 -22.44
N GLY A 97 -28.93 0.01 -23.67
CA GLY A 97 -28.22 0.46 -24.86
C GLY A 97 -28.49 -0.37 -26.10
N GLN A 98 -29.63 -0.15 -26.76
CA GLN A 98 -29.64 -0.25 -28.22
C GLN A 98 -28.48 0.61 -28.74
N ALA A 99 -27.44 -0.03 -29.28
CA ALA A 99 -26.51 0.64 -30.17
C ALA A 99 -27.33 1.05 -31.40
N ARG A 100 -27.74 2.32 -31.45
CA ARG A 100 -28.24 2.92 -32.68
C ARG A 100 -27.05 2.99 -33.66
N VAL A 101 -27.07 2.10 -34.65
CA VAL A 101 -26.26 2.19 -35.88
C VAL A 101 -26.69 3.39 -36.74
#